data_AF-A0A352CDI8-F1
#
_entry.id   AF-A0A352CDI8-F1
#
_cell.length_a   1.000
_cell.length_b   1.000
_cell.length_c   1.000
_cell.angle_alpha   90.00
_cell.angle_beta   90.00
_cell.angle_gamma   90.00
#
_symmetry.space_group_name_H-M   'P 1'
#
loop_
_entity.id
_entity.type
_entity.pdbx_description
1 polymer ?
#
loop_
_entity_poly.entity_id
_entity_poly.type
_entity_poly.pdbx_seq_one_letter_code
_entity_poly.pdbx_strand_id
1 'polypeptide(L)'
;MLIGSVLNGAALAQAPRKPAPAVTARDVLGVWSFRTSVYRQSCVLSGRMVIRAGANARDFLCSFEAIETCSDIRLETEQTCEASFDDGQLTIDSEVGALTFPKEGYDLENYWPDNFDLAVESANRMTGILRSFASAPVVFERGTGAIS
;
A
#
# COMPACT_ATOMS: atom_id res chain seq x y z
N MET A 1 -20.54 44.36 49.92
CA MET A 1 -19.67 43.16 50.02
C MET A 1 -20.07 42.22 48.91
N LEU A 2 -19.24 42.06 47.87
CA LEU A 2 -19.20 40.90 46.96
C LEU A 2 -18.01 41.10 46.01
N ILE A 3 -16.97 40.30 46.23
CA ILE A 3 -15.71 40.28 45.51
C ILE A 3 -15.89 39.31 44.34
N GLY A 4 -15.79 39.80 43.09
CA GLY A 4 -15.85 38.97 41.90
C GLY A 4 -14.46 38.47 41.52
N SER A 5 -14.24 37.16 41.64
CA SER A 5 -12.99 36.45 41.36
C SER A 5 -12.62 36.50 39.87
N VAL A 6 -11.38 36.90 39.59
CA VAL A 6 -10.72 36.75 38.28
C VAL A 6 -10.25 35.31 38.09
N LEU A 7 -10.75 34.64 37.05
CA LEU A 7 -10.23 33.35 36.59
C LEU A 7 -9.01 33.61 35.68
N ASN A 8 -7.82 33.32 36.19
CA ASN A 8 -6.59 33.24 35.40
C ASN A 8 -6.59 31.95 34.57
N GLY A 9 -6.92 32.03 33.29
CA GLY A 9 -6.69 30.95 32.33
C GLY A 9 -5.23 30.94 31.90
N ALA A 10 -4.46 29.96 32.37
CA ALA A 10 -3.11 29.71 31.86
C ALA A 10 -3.22 29.12 30.44
N ALA A 11 -2.83 29.91 29.43
CA ALA A 11 -2.67 29.43 28.06
C ALA A 11 -1.44 28.50 28.02
N LEU A 12 -1.66 27.20 27.76
CA LEU A 12 -0.58 26.28 27.42
C LEU A 12 0.01 26.70 26.07
N ALA A 13 1.21 27.29 26.10
CA ALA A 13 1.98 27.56 24.90
C ALA A 13 2.31 26.22 24.21
N GLN A 14 1.66 25.95 23.07
CA GLN A 14 2.00 24.82 22.23
C GLN A 14 3.38 25.10 21.61
N ALA A 15 4.38 24.31 21.99
CA ALA A 15 5.69 24.36 21.35
C ALA A 15 5.53 24.06 19.84
N PRO A 16 6.28 24.72 18.95
CA PRO A 16 6.20 24.45 17.53
C PRO A 16 6.58 22.98 17.28
N ARG A 17 5.65 22.19 16.73
CA ARG A 17 5.95 20.84 16.25
C ARG A 17 6.99 20.97 15.14
N LYS A 18 8.16 20.32 15.33
CA LYS A 18 9.11 20.11 14.24
C LYS A 18 8.35 19.43 13.09
N PRO A 19 8.41 19.95 11.85
CA PRO A 19 7.82 19.27 10.70
C PRO A 19 8.35 17.83 10.66
N ALA A 20 7.46 16.87 10.40
CA ALA A 20 7.91 15.51 10.12
C ALA A 20 8.91 15.55 8.95
N PRO A 21 9.94 14.70 8.94
CA PRO A 21 10.83 14.59 7.79
C PRO A 21 10.02 14.36 6.52
N ALA A 22 10.37 15.04 5.43
CA ALA A 22 9.75 14.79 4.13
C ALA A 22 10.07 13.34 3.71
N VAL A 23 9.06 12.64 3.20
CA VAL A 23 9.23 11.30 2.62
C VAL A 23 10.09 11.38 1.37
N THR A 24 10.88 10.34 1.14
CA THR A 24 11.84 10.26 0.05
C THR A 24 11.67 8.98 -0.74
N ALA A 25 12.21 8.95 -1.95
CA ALA A 25 12.28 7.75 -2.79
C ALA A 25 12.93 6.56 -2.07
N ARG A 26 13.86 6.80 -1.12
CA ARG A 26 14.50 5.73 -0.35
C ARG A 26 13.54 5.04 0.61
N ASP A 27 12.51 5.74 1.07
CA ASP A 27 11.53 5.21 2.01
C ASP A 27 10.66 4.11 1.40
N VAL A 28 10.66 3.98 0.06
CA VAL A 28 9.94 2.95 -0.70
C VAL A 28 10.65 1.59 -0.69
N LEU A 29 11.98 1.55 -0.56
CA LEU A 29 12.76 0.32 -0.75
C LEU A 29 12.48 -0.75 0.31
N GLY A 30 12.59 -2.03 -0.05
CA GLY A 30 12.52 -3.16 0.88
C GLY A 30 11.23 -3.95 0.79
N VAL A 31 10.85 -4.59 1.91
CA VAL A 31 9.72 -5.51 1.97
C VAL A 31 8.49 -4.83 2.54
N TRP A 32 7.35 -5.07 1.89
CA TRP A 32 6.04 -4.54 2.25
C TRP A 32 5.00 -5.63 2.27
N SER A 33 4.12 -5.61 3.26
CA SER A 33 2.86 -6.33 3.21
C SER A 33 1.78 -5.38 2.71
N PHE A 34 0.84 -5.87 1.90
CA PHE A 34 -0.30 -5.07 1.46
C PHE A 34 -1.62 -5.78 1.67
N ARG A 35 -2.68 -4.98 1.82
CA ARG A 35 -4.05 -5.48 1.93
C ARG A 35 -5.05 -4.44 1.42
N THR A 36 -5.98 -4.87 0.58
CA THR A 36 -7.09 -4.03 0.13
C THR A 36 -8.22 -3.99 1.16
N SER A 37 -9.06 -2.97 1.05
CA SER A 37 -10.44 -3.06 1.54
C SER A 37 -11.21 -4.13 0.74
N VAL A 38 -12.36 -4.55 1.27
CA VAL A 38 -13.25 -5.47 0.54
C VAL A 38 -13.74 -4.80 -0.74
N TYR A 39 -13.69 -5.53 -1.86
CA TYR A 39 -14.19 -5.10 -3.16
C TYR A 39 -14.93 -6.25 -3.85
N ARG A 40 -15.65 -5.94 -4.94
CA ARG A 40 -16.45 -6.93 -5.69
C ARG A 40 -17.28 -7.87 -4.79
N GLN A 41 -17.98 -7.28 -3.83
CA GLN A 41 -18.92 -7.91 -2.88
C GLN A 41 -18.30 -8.83 -1.82
N SER A 42 -17.15 -9.46 -2.05
CA SER A 42 -16.50 -10.31 -1.03
C SER A 42 -14.99 -10.49 -1.18
N CYS A 43 -14.37 -9.89 -2.19
CA CYS A 43 -12.96 -10.11 -2.48
C CYS A 43 -12.05 -9.21 -1.64
N VAL A 44 -10.94 -9.77 -1.18
CA VAL A 44 -9.82 -9.04 -0.58
C VAL A 44 -8.53 -9.53 -1.20
N LEU A 45 -7.69 -8.61 -1.65
CA LEU A 45 -6.36 -8.90 -2.14
C LEU A 45 -5.36 -8.55 -1.04
N SER A 46 -4.43 -9.45 -0.76
CA SER A 46 -3.32 -9.20 0.14
C SER A 46 -2.07 -9.93 -0.31
N GLY A 47 -0.90 -9.43 0.07
CA GLY A 47 0.33 -10.04 -0.37
C GLY A 47 1.57 -9.43 0.25
N ARG A 48 2.71 -9.87 -0.27
CA ARG A 48 4.04 -9.40 0.14
C ARG A 48 4.83 -8.98 -1.09
N MET A 49 5.25 -7.72 -1.10
CA MET A 49 6.02 -7.11 -2.17
C MET A 49 7.45 -6.82 -1.72
N VAL A 50 8.40 -7.05 -2.62
CA VAL A 50 9.79 -6.63 -2.47
C VAL A 50 10.07 -5.56 -3.51
N ILE A 51 10.47 -4.37 -3.07
CA ILE A 51 10.83 -3.23 -3.93
C ILE A 51 12.34 -2.99 -3.85
N ARG A 52 13.00 -2.93 -5.01
CA ARG A 52 14.44 -2.73 -5.16
C ARG A 52 14.70 -1.51 -6.05
N ALA A 53 15.89 -0.93 -5.92
CA ALA A 53 16.29 0.18 -6.77
C ALA A 53 16.36 -0.25 -8.25
N GLY A 54 15.85 0.60 -9.13
CA GLY A 54 15.98 0.47 -10.58
C GLY A 54 17.19 1.23 -11.12
N ALA A 55 17.13 1.60 -12.39
CA ALA A 55 18.23 2.28 -13.07
C ALA A 55 18.47 3.70 -12.54
N ASN A 56 17.42 4.41 -12.13
CA ASN A 56 17.48 5.77 -11.61
C ASN A 56 17.04 5.84 -10.14
N ALA A 57 17.36 6.94 -9.45
CA ALA A 57 17.07 7.13 -8.03
C ALA A 57 15.57 7.16 -7.66
N ARG A 58 14.69 7.29 -8.66
CA ARG A 58 13.23 7.35 -8.52
C ARG A 58 12.50 6.22 -9.24
N ASP A 59 13.25 5.31 -9.86
CA ASP A 59 12.70 4.15 -10.54
C ASP A 59 13.02 2.91 -9.72
N PHE A 60 12.09 1.95 -9.73
CA PHE A 60 12.18 0.74 -8.92
C PHE A 60 11.75 -0.47 -9.72
N LEU A 61 12.27 -1.61 -9.29
CA LEU A 61 11.84 -2.93 -9.73
C LEU A 61 11.23 -3.64 -8.54
N CYS A 62 10.14 -4.35 -8.76
CA CYS A 62 9.49 -5.09 -7.71
C CYS A 62 9.00 -6.46 -8.15
N SER A 63 8.77 -7.31 -7.16
CA SER A 63 8.17 -8.63 -7.32
C SER A 63 7.31 -8.92 -6.10
N PHE A 64 6.16 -9.56 -6.31
CA PHE A 64 5.25 -9.88 -5.21
C PHE A 64 4.45 -11.15 -5.43
N GLU A 65 4.10 -11.77 -4.30
CA GLU A 65 3.09 -12.81 -4.21
C GLU A 65 1.81 -12.15 -3.70
N ALA A 66 0.69 -12.41 -4.36
CA ALA A 66 -0.63 -11.93 -3.97
C ALA A 66 -1.60 -13.08 -3.81
N ILE A 67 -2.52 -12.91 -2.88
CA ILE A 67 -3.62 -13.82 -2.60
C ILE A 67 -4.90 -13.01 -2.67
N GLU A 68 -5.77 -13.35 -3.62
CA GLU A 68 -7.14 -12.86 -3.67
C GLU A 68 -8.05 -13.88 -3.02
N THR A 69 -8.75 -13.49 -1.97
CA THR A 69 -9.77 -14.34 -1.34
C THR A 69 -11.13 -13.68 -1.51
N CYS A 70 -12.02 -14.35 -2.22
CA CYS A 70 -13.44 -14.01 -2.33
C CYS A 70 -14.27 -15.07 -1.58
N SER A 71 -15.60 -14.93 -1.58
CA SER A 71 -16.52 -15.86 -0.89
C SER A 71 -16.41 -17.33 -1.33
N ASP A 72 -16.01 -17.59 -2.57
CA ASP A 72 -16.12 -18.88 -3.26
C ASP A 72 -14.81 -19.34 -3.92
N ILE A 73 -13.81 -18.46 -3.91
CA ILE A 73 -12.50 -18.69 -4.52
C ILE A 73 -11.36 -18.06 -3.74
N ARG A 74 -10.22 -18.74 -3.78
CA ARG A 74 -8.91 -18.21 -3.39
C ARG A 74 -7.98 -18.38 -4.58
N LEU A 75 -7.34 -17.30 -5.01
CA LEU A 75 -6.37 -17.26 -6.10
C LEU A 75 -5.02 -16.80 -5.56
N GLU A 76 -3.95 -17.40 -6.05
CA GLU A 76 -2.58 -17.03 -5.71
C GLU A 76 -1.80 -16.70 -6.98
N THR A 77 -1.10 -15.57 -6.97
CA THR A 77 -0.39 -15.04 -8.15
C THR A 77 1.00 -14.55 -7.78
N GLU A 78 1.94 -14.75 -8.68
CA GLU A 78 3.26 -14.12 -8.65
C GLU A 78 3.36 -13.08 -9.77
N GLN A 79 3.77 -11.87 -9.42
CA GLN A 79 3.87 -10.74 -10.36
C GLN A 79 5.21 -10.03 -10.21
N THR A 80 5.69 -9.49 -11.32
CA THR A 80 6.80 -8.54 -11.37
C THR A 80 6.27 -7.15 -11.66
N CYS A 81 7.01 -6.10 -11.32
CA CYS A 81 6.56 -4.74 -11.55
C CYS A 81 7.72 -3.75 -11.71
N GLU A 82 7.40 -2.65 -12.39
CA GLU A 82 8.19 -1.43 -12.39
C GLU A 82 7.44 -0.36 -11.59
N ALA A 83 8.16 0.53 -10.93
CA ALA A 83 7.54 1.63 -10.21
C ALA A 83 8.32 2.92 -10.34
N SER A 84 7.60 4.04 -10.29
CA SER A 84 8.17 5.39 -10.33
C SER A 84 7.70 6.22 -9.14
N PHE A 85 8.61 6.96 -8.53
CA PHE A 85 8.34 7.83 -7.39
C PHE A 85 8.42 9.31 -7.77
N ASP A 86 7.32 10.02 -7.56
CA ASP A 86 7.28 11.47 -7.70
C ASP A 86 6.43 12.15 -6.62
N ASP A 87 6.98 13.21 -6.03
CA ASP A 87 6.33 14.06 -5.02
C ASP A 87 5.55 13.30 -3.91
N GLY A 88 6.16 12.25 -3.34
CA GLY A 88 5.52 11.44 -2.31
C GLY A 88 4.53 10.40 -2.83
N GLN A 89 4.34 10.31 -4.15
CA GLN A 89 3.52 9.30 -4.81
C GLN A 89 4.40 8.21 -5.42
N LEU A 90 3.94 6.96 -5.34
CA LEU A 90 4.53 5.80 -5.97
C LEU A 90 3.49 5.18 -6.91
N THR A 91 3.80 5.15 -8.20
CA THR A 91 3.00 4.46 -9.22
C THR A 91 3.68 3.14 -9.53
N ILE A 92 2.96 2.03 -9.41
CA ILE A 92 3.43 0.66 -9.64
C ILE A 92 2.62 0.08 -10.81
N ASP A 93 3.31 -0.36 -11.85
CA ASP A 93 2.72 -1.07 -12.98
C ASP A 93 3.32 -2.49 -13.06
N SER A 94 2.44 -3.48 -13.10
CA SER A 94 2.76 -4.89 -12.89
C SER A 94 2.60 -5.72 -14.17
N GLU A 95 3.29 -6.86 -14.19
CA GLU A 95 3.17 -7.92 -15.17
C GLU A 95 2.94 -9.24 -14.44
N VAL A 96 2.02 -10.06 -14.95
CA VAL A 96 1.69 -11.36 -14.38
C VAL A 96 2.75 -12.37 -14.79
N GLY A 97 3.50 -12.90 -13.82
CA GLY A 97 4.60 -13.83 -14.06
C GLY A 97 4.15 -15.29 -14.04
N ALA A 98 3.63 -15.74 -12.90
CA ALA A 98 3.14 -17.11 -12.74
C ALA A 98 1.83 -17.12 -11.93
N LEU A 99 0.92 -18.01 -12.31
CA LEU A 99 -0.34 -18.25 -11.61
C LEU A 99 -0.27 -19.65 -11.01
N THR A 100 -0.18 -19.73 -9.69
CA THR A 100 0.13 -20.99 -8.99
C THR A 100 -1.13 -21.79 -8.66
N PHE A 101 -2.30 -21.14 -8.56
CA PHE A 101 -3.56 -21.81 -8.26
C PHE A 101 -4.77 -21.21 -8.99
N PRO A 102 -5.20 -21.76 -10.14
CA PRO A 102 -6.61 -21.74 -10.48
C PRO A 102 -7.32 -22.91 -9.78
N LYS A 103 -8.51 -22.64 -9.23
CA LYS A 103 -9.54 -23.68 -9.10
C LYS A 103 -9.80 -24.23 -10.51
N GLU A 104 -9.93 -25.55 -10.67
CA GLU A 104 -10.33 -26.14 -11.97
C GLU A 104 -11.52 -25.36 -12.56
N GLY A 105 -11.36 -24.82 -13.77
CA GLY A 105 -12.41 -24.08 -14.49
C GLY A 105 -12.41 -22.55 -14.36
N TYR A 106 -11.41 -21.93 -13.71
CA TYR A 106 -11.22 -20.48 -13.80
C TYR A 106 -10.42 -20.12 -15.05
N ASP A 107 -11.03 -19.36 -15.95
CA ASP A 107 -10.38 -18.87 -17.17
C ASP A 107 -9.39 -17.75 -16.83
N LEU A 108 -8.10 -18.07 -16.99
CA LEU A 108 -6.97 -17.18 -16.67
C LEU A 108 -6.66 -16.20 -17.79
N GLU A 109 -7.29 -16.30 -18.98
CA GLU A 109 -7.09 -15.35 -20.08
C GLU A 109 -7.52 -13.91 -19.71
N ASN A 110 -8.27 -13.74 -18.61
CA ASN A 110 -8.83 -12.46 -18.19
C ASN A 110 -8.24 -11.91 -16.88
N TYR A 111 -7.16 -12.48 -16.33
CA TYR A 111 -6.55 -11.92 -15.13
C TYR A 111 -5.75 -10.65 -15.47
N TRP A 112 -6.08 -9.53 -14.82
CA TRP A 112 -5.42 -8.25 -15.06
C TRP A 112 -4.29 -8.04 -14.05
N PRO A 113 -3.16 -7.42 -14.45
CA PRO A 113 -2.10 -7.11 -13.50
C PRO A 113 -2.58 -6.22 -12.35
N ASP A 114 -2.07 -6.48 -11.16
CA ASP A 114 -2.37 -5.68 -9.99
C ASP A 114 -1.43 -4.47 -9.92
N ASN A 115 -1.89 -3.38 -10.50
CA ASN A 115 -1.18 -2.10 -10.46
C ASN A 115 -1.59 -1.31 -9.20
N PHE A 116 -0.77 -0.36 -8.77
CA PHE A 116 -1.05 0.43 -7.57
C PHE A 116 -0.65 1.89 -7.74
N ASP A 117 -1.47 2.80 -7.22
CA ASP A 117 -1.09 4.20 -7.02
C ASP A 117 -1.11 4.48 -5.51
N LEU A 118 0.04 4.82 -4.94
CA LEU A 118 0.24 4.91 -3.50
C LEU A 118 0.78 6.29 -3.09
N ALA A 119 0.21 6.86 -2.04
CA ALA A 119 0.81 7.93 -1.27
C ALA A 119 1.75 7.34 -0.22
N VAL A 120 3.02 7.76 -0.24
CA VAL A 120 4.02 7.44 0.76
C VAL A 120 3.83 8.39 1.93
N GLU A 121 3.20 7.91 2.99
CA GLU A 121 2.92 8.73 4.18
C GLU A 121 4.11 8.78 5.13
N SER A 122 4.90 7.70 5.15
CA SER A 122 6.03 7.53 6.05
C SER A 122 6.91 6.37 5.59
N ALA A 123 8.07 6.21 6.25
CA ALA A 123 8.96 5.10 6.01
C ALA A 123 8.35 3.72 6.31
N ASN A 124 7.19 3.61 6.97
CA ASN A 124 6.56 2.32 7.30
C ASN A 124 5.12 2.16 6.82
N ARG A 125 4.58 3.15 6.09
CA ARG A 125 3.18 3.13 5.63
C ARG A 125 3.00 3.83 4.30
N MET A 126 2.29 3.17 3.39
CA MET A 126 1.74 3.78 2.18
C MET A 126 0.26 3.44 2.07
N THR A 127 -0.53 4.33 1.49
CA THR A 127 -1.97 4.09 1.25
C THR A 127 -2.31 4.50 -0.16
N GLY A 128 -3.35 3.90 -0.76
CA GLY A 128 -3.73 4.28 -2.10
C GLY A 128 -4.77 3.37 -2.71
N ILE A 129 -4.65 3.12 -4.01
CA ILE A 129 -5.65 2.39 -4.79
C ILE A 129 -4.99 1.24 -5.57
N LEU A 130 -5.57 0.06 -5.48
CA LEU A 130 -5.39 -1.02 -6.45
C LEU A 130 -6.06 -0.63 -7.78
N ARG A 131 -5.35 -0.83 -8.88
CA ARG A 131 -5.81 -0.67 -10.27
C ARG A 131 -5.63 -1.99 -11.02
N SER A 132 -6.66 -2.82 -10.99
CA SER A 132 -6.71 -4.10 -11.71
C SER A 132 -8.04 -4.17 -12.47
N PHE A 133 -8.58 -5.37 -12.69
CA PHE A 133 -9.93 -5.57 -13.21
C PHE A 133 -11.00 -4.83 -12.39
N ALA A 134 -10.72 -4.59 -11.10
CA ALA A 134 -11.45 -3.68 -10.25
C ALA A 134 -10.49 -2.76 -9.48
N SER A 135 -11.06 -1.75 -8.83
CA SER A 135 -10.32 -0.84 -7.95
C SER A 135 -10.75 -0.96 -6.50
N ALA A 136 -9.79 -0.83 -5.60
CA ALA A 136 -10.01 -0.92 -4.15
C ALA A 136 -8.99 -0.07 -3.39
N PRO A 137 -9.37 0.58 -2.27
CA PRO A 137 -8.39 1.14 -1.36
C PRO A 137 -7.43 0.08 -0.84
N VAL A 138 -6.14 0.40 -0.76
CA VAL A 138 -5.08 -0.50 -0.31
C VAL A 138 -4.18 0.19 0.71
N VAL A 139 -3.68 -0.59 1.67
CA VAL A 139 -2.67 -0.16 2.63
C VAL A 139 -1.46 -1.06 2.49
N PHE A 140 -0.28 -0.45 2.45
CA PHE A 140 1.02 -1.10 2.50
C PHE A 140 1.70 -0.77 3.83
N GLU A 141 2.18 -1.78 4.54
CA GLU A 141 2.88 -1.63 5.82
C GLU A 141 4.15 -2.48 5.87
N ARG A 142 5.16 -1.98 6.60
CA ARG A 142 6.36 -2.78 6.87
C ARG A 142 6.11 -3.78 7.99
N GLY A 143 6.27 -5.07 7.69
CA GLY A 143 6.81 -6.03 8.64
C GLY A 143 5.97 -6.47 9.85
N THR A 144 4.63 -6.47 9.78
CA THR A 144 3.80 -7.22 10.77
C THR A 144 2.59 -7.99 10.20
N GLY A 145 2.47 -8.16 8.87
CA GLY A 145 1.36 -8.90 8.26
C GLY A 145 1.84 -10.06 7.40
N ALA A 146 1.99 -11.23 8.02
CA ALA A 146 2.35 -12.49 7.38
C ALA A 146 1.31 -12.89 6.32
N ILE A 147 1.78 -13.49 5.23
CA ILE A 147 0.93 -14.34 4.40
C ILE A 147 0.40 -15.44 5.34
N SER A 148 -0.92 -15.45 5.57
CA SER A 148 -1.62 -16.50 6.33
C SER A 148 -2.47 -17.35 5.40
#